data_AF-A0A7X3LD08-F1
#
_entry.id   AF-A0A7X3LD08-F1
#
_cell.length_a   1.000
_cell.length_b   1.000
_cell.length_c   1.000
_cell.angle_alpha   90.00
_cell.angle_beta   90.00
_cell.angle_gamma   90.00
#
_symmetry.space_group_name_H-M   'P 1'
#
loop_
_entity.id
_entity.type
_entity.pdbx_description
1 polymer ?
#
loop_
_entity_poly.entity_id
_entity_poly.type
_entity_poly.pdbx_seq_one_letter_code
_entity_poly.pdbx_strand_id
1 'polypeptide(L)' 'MGKEKFSRTKPHCNIGTIGHVDHGKTSLTAAITKVLAETGGATFTAYDQIDKAPE' A
#
# COMPACT_ATOMS: atom_id res chain seq x y z
N MET A 1 -15.66 -21.25 -4.77
CA MET A 1 -15.87 -19.97 -5.49
C MET A 1 -14.53 -19.36 -5.83
N GLY A 2 -14.27 -19.05 -7.11
CA GLY A 2 -13.02 -18.41 -7.53
C GLY A 2 -12.97 -16.94 -7.14
N LYS A 3 -11.78 -16.40 -6.84
CA LYS A 3 -11.58 -14.95 -6.64
C LYS A 3 -12.08 -14.20 -7.88
N GLU A 4 -12.81 -13.11 -7.68
CA GLU A 4 -13.23 -12.23 -8.77
C GLU A 4 -12.02 -11.76 -9.59
N LYS A 5 -12.15 -11.78 -10.92
CA LYS A 5 -11.10 -11.31 -11.82
C LYS A 5 -10.99 -9.79 -11.70
N PHE A 6 -9.86 -9.31 -11.21
CA PHE A 6 -9.60 -7.88 -11.10
C PHE A 6 -9.70 -7.18 -12.46
N SER A 7 -10.52 -6.13 -12.54
CA SER A 7 -10.75 -5.37 -13.77
C SER A 7 -9.94 -4.06 -13.75
N ARG A 8 -9.03 -3.91 -14.71
CA ARG A 8 -8.12 -2.75 -14.85
C ARG A 8 -8.70 -1.62 -15.71
N THR A 9 -9.95 -1.21 -15.46
CA THR A 9 -10.62 -0.17 -16.25
C THR A 9 -10.20 1.25 -15.89
N LYS A 10 -9.67 1.45 -14.68
CA LYS A 10 -9.19 2.76 -14.21
C LYS A 10 -7.75 3.01 -14.68
N PRO A 11 -7.35 4.28 -14.91
CA PRO A 11 -5.96 4.64 -15.12
C PRO A 11 -5.07 4.11 -13.98
N HIS A 12 -3.93 3.52 -14.34
CA HIS A 12 -3.03 2.87 -13.41
C HIS A 12 -1.66 3.53 -13.43
N CYS A 13 -1.07 3.73 -12.25
CA CYS A 13 0.29 4.25 -12.09
C CYS A 13 1.06 3.35 -11.13
N ASN A 14 2.27 2.96 -11.51
CA ASN A 14 3.20 2.26 -10.62
C ASN A 14 3.95 3.29 -9.78
N ILE A 15 3.96 3.13 -8.46
CA ILE A 15 4.63 4.05 -7.54
C ILE A 15 5.47 3.27 -6.52
N GLY A 16 6.41 3.97 -5.86
CA GLY A 16 7.20 3.46 -4.75
C GLY A 16 7.67 4.57 -3.83
N THR A 17 7.86 4.26 -2.55
CA THR A 17 8.37 5.20 -1.55
C THR A 17 9.88 5.00 -1.37
N ILE A 18 10.69 6.00 -1.74
CA ILE A 18 12.17 5.97 -1.66
C ILE A 18 12.70 6.98 -0.65
N GLY A 19 13.91 6.77 -0.13
CA GLY A 19 14.54 7.65 0.88
C GLY A 19 15.55 6.94 1.78
N HIS A 20 16.27 7.73 2.59
CA HIS A 20 17.30 7.24 3.52
C HIS A 20 16.73 6.32 4.61
N VAL A 21 17.59 5.54 5.28
CA VAL A 21 17.19 4.71 6.43
C VAL A 21 16.55 5.59 7.52
N ASP A 22 15.57 5.03 8.23
CA ASP A 22 14.81 5.70 9.31
C ASP A 22 14.00 6.96 8.93
N HIS A 23 13.87 7.29 7.65
CA HIS A 23 13.03 8.40 7.19
C HIS A 23 11.53 8.04 7.04
N GLY A 24 11.08 6.96 7.68
CA GLY A 24 9.64 6.66 7.78
C GLY A 24 8.95 6.21 6.49
N LYS A 25 9.67 5.63 5.52
CA LYS A 25 9.11 5.14 4.24
C LYS A 25 7.95 4.17 4.47
N THR A 26 8.16 3.14 5.29
CA THR A 26 7.16 2.13 5.61
C THR A 26 5.98 2.72 6.37
N SER A 27 6.23 3.60 7.34
CA SER A 27 5.19 4.32 8.09
C SER A 27 4.32 5.17 7.18
N LEU A 28 4.94 5.88 6.23
CA LEU A 28 4.22 6.69 5.23
C LEU A 28 3.34 5.81 4.34
N THR A 29 3.86 4.67 3.85
CA THR A 29 3.07 3.73 3.05
C THR A 29 1.86 3.20 3.82
N ALA A 30 2.03 2.81 5.09
CA ALA A 30 0.91 2.36 5.94
C ALA A 30 -0.15 3.47 6.12
N ALA A 31 0.27 4.70 6.40
CA ALA A 31 -0.61 5.85 6.57
C ALA A 31 -1.42 6.16 5.30
N ILE A 32 -0.78 6.12 4.11
CA ILE A 32 -1.45 6.32 2.82
C ILE A 32 -2.58 5.29 2.64
N THR A 33 -2.30 3.99 2.88
CA THR A 33 -3.33 2.96 2.73
C THR A 33 -4.48 3.12 3.72
N LYS A 34 -4.21 3.59 4.94
CA LYS A 34 -5.23 3.83 5.98
C LYS A 34 -6.20 4.94 5.55
N VAL A 35 -5.67 6.10 5.18
CA VAL A 35 -6.47 7.27 4.78
C VAL A 35 -7.30 6.97 3.52
N LEU A 36 -6.73 6.25 2.56
CA LEU A 36 -7.46 5.86 1.36
C LEU A 36 -8.53 4.78 1.65
N ALA A 37 -8.32 3.91 2.64
CA ALA A 37 -9.33 2.94 3.05
C ALA A 37 -10.54 3.62 3.73
N GLU A 38 -10.31 4.66 4.52
CA GLU A 38 -11.38 5.45 5.16
C GLU A 38 -12.32 6.12 4.13
N THR A 39 -11.79 6.44 2.94
CA THR A 39 -12.56 7.04 1.83
C THR A 39 -13.06 6.01 0.80
N GLY A 40 -12.84 4.71 1.05
CA GLY A 40 -13.23 3.62 0.14
C GLY A 40 -12.36 3.47 -1.12
N GLY A 41 -11.23 4.18 -1.18
CA GLY A 41 -10.31 4.17 -2.32
C GLY A 41 -9.23 3.08 -2.28
N ALA A 42 -9.01 2.43 -1.12
CA ALA A 42 -8.00 1.40 -0.96
C ALA A 42 -8.38 0.36 0.11
N THR A 43 -7.56 -0.68 0.21
CA THR A 43 -7.52 -1.59 1.36
C THR A 43 -6.38 -1.17 2.27
N PHE A 44 -6.64 -1.07 3.57
CA PHE A 44 -5.59 -0.76 4.54
C PHE A 44 -4.58 -1.90 4.62
N THR A 45 -3.30 -1.55 4.65
CA THR A 45 -2.18 -2.47 4.87
C THR A 45 -1.37 -1.99 6.06
N ALA A 46 -1.25 -2.83 7.08
CA ALA A 46 -0.51 -2.52 8.29
C ALA A 46 1.01 -2.50 8.06
N TYR A 47 1.76 -1.81 8.92
CA TYR A 47 3.20 -1.59 8.80
C TYR A 47 3.99 -2.90 8.64
N ASP A 48 3.71 -3.88 9.48
CA ASP A 48 4.30 -5.23 9.51
C ASP A 48 4.06 -6.02 8.21
N GLN A 49 2.99 -5.69 7.47
CA GLN A 49 2.68 -6.30 6.18
C GLN A 49 3.42 -5.62 5.01
N ILE A 50 4.05 -4.46 5.24
CA ILE A 50 4.83 -3.73 4.25
C ILE A 50 6.32 -4.00 4.47
N ASP A 51 6.74 -4.03 5.74
CA ASP A 51 8.11 -4.35 6.14
C ASP A 51 8.35 -5.86 6.08
N LYS A 52 8.61 -6.35 4.87
CA LYS A 52 8.90 -7.77 4.59
C LYS A 52 10.38 -8.06 4.40
N ALA A 53 11.25 -7.13 4.78
CA ALA A 53 12.69 -7.40 4.75
C ALA A 53 12.98 -8.53 5.74
N PRO A 54 13.59 -9.66 5.31
CA PRO A 54 14.16 -10.59 6.26
C PRO A 54 15.24 -9.85 7.05
N GLU A 55 15.22 -9.97 8.38
CA GLU A 55 16.36 -9.59 9.23
C GLU A 55 17.62 -10.39 8.86
#